data_AF-A0ABD5LS53-F1
#
_entry.id   AF-A0ABD5LS53-F1
#
_cell.length_a   1.000
_cell.length_b   1.000
_cell.length_c   1.000
_cell.angle_alpha   90.00
_cell.angle_beta   90.00
_cell.angle_gamma   90.00
#
_symmetry.space_group_name_H-M   'P 1'
#
loop_
_entity.id
_entity.type
_entity.pdbx_description
1 polymer ?
#
loop_
_entity_poly.entity_id
_entity_poly.type
_entity_poly.pdbx_seq_one_letter_code
_entity_poly.pdbx_strand_id
1 'polypeptide(L)'
;MKLLIGPNLTLDANFTVQPTGAGFAIDWESRGGSDHGPRTSRNKEYGPAFEALLERMAQSGMQIEQIEISSRKAMADGGDRRITPEGFDYPINLNGVNFGQLRISIGRELAGYGRDEDADKGGNSTKRMTLQISWPSNPTATAGEIEDALMATYGEPTGDVERRLKYEPLGTYLRAILHEDEVVLPFTEIEKLVGHLPQSARSSQFWANARDHHISRRAQWLDNGFSAYYDSSLPGVRFVRPTAAEAPTYDEEELEKRAKQAEARFKKSGKSTPPPSGNEDPDRAPRVQTAFERDPKVVAWVRAQADRECECCRQEAPFEKEDGTPYLEVHHLRPLAEGGPDKVENAIACCPNCHRRLHQGRGRLELRQELISRIPRLVDYPARLP
;
A
#
# COMPACT_ATOMS: atom_id res chain seq x y z
N MET A 1 16.07 -16.25 14.03
CA MET A 1 15.71 -16.81 12.71
C MET A 1 14.80 -15.85 11.96
N LYS A 2 14.80 -15.93 10.62
CA LYS A 2 13.79 -15.31 9.75
C LYS A 2 13.18 -16.38 8.86
N LEU A 3 11.89 -16.29 8.54
CA LEU A 3 11.24 -17.30 7.70
C LEU A 3 11.72 -17.18 6.25
N LEU A 4 12.15 -18.30 5.67
CA LEU A 4 12.53 -18.39 4.26
C LEU A 4 11.29 -18.57 3.39
N ILE A 5 11.05 -17.69 2.42
CA ILE A 5 9.99 -17.81 1.40
C ILE A 5 10.55 -18.18 0.02
N GLY A 6 11.86 -18.43 -0.07
CA GLY A 6 12.53 -18.93 -1.26
C GLY A 6 13.99 -19.26 -0.95
N PRO A 7 14.77 -19.75 -1.93
CA PRO A 7 16.14 -20.22 -1.74
C PRO A 7 17.07 -19.19 -1.08
N ASN A 8 16.78 -17.88 -1.26
CA ASN A 8 17.53 -16.78 -0.65
C ASN A 8 16.62 -15.61 -0.23
N LEU A 9 15.31 -15.84 -0.09
CA LEU A 9 14.35 -14.79 0.22
C LEU A 9 13.78 -15.03 1.61
N THR A 10 13.90 -14.04 2.49
CA THR A 10 13.35 -14.10 3.86
C THR A 10 12.30 -13.03 4.05
N LEU A 11 11.28 -13.33 4.86
CA LEU A 11 10.42 -12.28 5.40
C LEU A 11 11.14 -11.53 6.53
N ASP A 12 11.04 -10.21 6.53
CA ASP A 12 11.53 -9.36 7.61
C ASP A 12 10.65 -9.49 8.85
N ALA A 13 10.83 -10.59 9.57
CA ALA A 13 10.32 -10.84 10.92
C ALA A 13 11.24 -11.84 11.63
N ASN A 14 11.73 -11.45 12.81
CA ASN A 14 12.62 -12.30 13.58
C ASN A 14 11.84 -13.14 14.60
N PHE A 15 12.29 -14.37 14.82
CA PHE A 15 11.81 -15.23 15.89
C PHE A 15 12.92 -16.16 16.40
N THR A 16 12.75 -16.72 17.58
CA THR A 16 13.62 -17.77 18.13
C THR A 16 12.79 -18.96 18.58
N VAL A 17 13.39 -20.14 18.57
CA VAL A 17 12.78 -21.39 19.03
C VAL A 17 13.58 -21.91 20.20
N GLN A 18 12.89 -22.41 21.21
CA GLN A 18 13.50 -23.04 22.39
C GLN A 18 12.73 -24.32 22.72
N PRO A 19 13.37 -25.50 22.70
CA PRO A 19 12.74 -26.74 23.16
C PRO A 19 12.25 -26.62 24.61
N THR A 20 11.11 -27.24 24.90
CA THR A 20 10.55 -27.34 26.25
C THR A 20 10.28 -28.81 26.59
N GLY A 21 9.97 -29.12 27.85
CA GLY A 21 9.76 -30.51 28.28
C GLY A 21 8.53 -31.20 27.65
N ALA A 22 7.64 -30.45 26.99
CA ALA A 22 6.39 -30.96 26.41
C ALA A 22 6.14 -30.46 24.97
N GLY A 23 7.19 -29.98 24.29
CA GLY A 23 7.09 -29.37 22.97
C GLY A 23 8.19 -28.31 22.79
N PHE A 24 7.82 -27.11 22.35
CA PHE A 24 8.76 -26.01 22.22
C PHE A 24 8.08 -24.64 22.30
N ALA A 25 8.86 -23.61 22.59
CA ALA A 25 8.43 -22.23 22.60
C ALA A 25 8.95 -21.49 21.36
N ILE A 26 8.09 -20.67 20.75
CA ILE A 26 8.47 -19.72 19.70
C ILE A 26 8.38 -18.31 20.29
N ASP A 27 9.50 -17.62 20.43
CA ASP A 27 9.51 -16.19 20.74
C ASP A 27 9.45 -15.39 19.45
N TRP A 28 8.35 -14.68 19.26
CA TRP A 28 8.08 -13.88 18.07
C TRP A 28 8.37 -12.40 18.32
N GLU A 29 9.33 -11.82 17.57
CA GLU A 29 9.84 -10.49 17.86
C GLU A 29 8.90 -9.36 17.43
N SER A 30 8.78 -8.34 18.29
CA SER A 30 7.93 -7.16 18.02
C SER A 30 8.29 -6.42 16.74
N ARG A 31 7.29 -5.89 16.03
CA ARG A 31 7.50 -4.83 15.03
C ARG A 31 7.74 -3.50 15.74
N GLY A 32 8.65 -2.68 15.19
CA GLY A 32 8.96 -1.38 15.78
C GLY A 32 9.79 -0.47 14.88
N GLY A 33 9.95 0.77 15.31
CA GLY A 33 10.64 1.81 14.54
C GLY A 33 9.73 2.45 13.48
N SER A 34 10.24 3.47 12.81
CA SER A 34 9.57 4.18 11.72
C SER A 34 10.61 4.51 10.67
N ASP A 35 10.27 4.37 9.39
CA ASP A 35 11.12 4.80 8.28
C ASP A 35 11.36 6.31 8.28
N HIS A 36 10.62 7.07 9.09
CA HIS A 36 10.71 8.52 9.23
C HIS A 36 10.98 8.96 10.69
N GLY A 37 11.41 8.03 11.55
CA GLY A 37 11.67 8.27 12.96
C GLY A 37 13.13 8.04 13.36
N PRO A 38 13.51 8.35 14.62
CA PRO A 38 14.89 8.24 15.09
C PRO A 38 15.37 6.78 15.28
N ARG A 39 14.49 5.79 15.15
CA ARG A 39 14.80 4.37 15.23
C ARG A 39 14.48 3.71 13.91
N THR A 40 15.45 2.98 13.36
CA THR A 40 15.29 2.16 12.16
C THR A 40 14.10 1.21 12.34
N SER A 41 13.30 1.13 11.29
CA SER A 41 12.21 0.17 11.19
C SER A 41 12.76 -1.25 11.21
N ARG A 42 12.04 -2.15 11.89
CA ARG A 42 12.39 -3.56 12.01
C ARG A 42 11.15 -4.43 11.97
N ASN A 43 11.32 -5.67 11.51
CA ASN A 43 10.27 -6.67 11.42
C ASN A 43 9.05 -6.15 10.63
N LYS A 44 9.29 -5.53 9.47
CA LYS A 44 8.26 -4.86 8.65
C LYS A 44 7.16 -5.82 8.21
N GLU A 45 7.50 -7.08 8.02
CA GLU A 45 6.64 -8.15 7.51
C GLU A 45 6.09 -9.05 8.64
N TYR A 46 6.02 -8.52 9.88
CA TYR A 46 5.50 -9.24 11.05
C TYR A 46 4.23 -10.05 10.78
N GLY A 47 3.22 -9.43 10.14
CA GLY A 47 1.93 -10.07 9.88
C GLY A 47 2.03 -11.22 8.86
N PRO A 48 2.47 -10.93 7.62
CA PRO A 48 2.67 -11.97 6.60
C PRO A 48 3.58 -13.12 7.06
N ALA A 49 4.65 -12.82 7.80
CA ALA A 49 5.54 -13.82 8.35
C ALA A 49 4.87 -14.67 9.44
N PHE A 50 4.06 -14.07 10.28
CA PHE A 50 3.34 -14.82 11.30
C PHE A 50 2.31 -15.78 10.68
N GLU A 51 1.60 -15.36 9.63
CA GLU A 51 0.69 -16.25 8.90
C GLU A 51 1.43 -17.40 8.20
N ALA A 52 2.60 -17.13 7.61
CA ALA A 52 3.45 -18.16 7.03
C ALA A 52 3.98 -19.17 8.07
N LEU A 53 4.28 -18.72 9.29
CA LEU A 53 4.62 -19.60 10.41
C LEU A 53 3.46 -20.53 10.75
N LEU A 54 2.25 -19.98 10.92
CA LEU A 54 1.05 -20.75 11.26
C LEU A 54 0.72 -21.79 10.19
N GLU A 55 0.89 -21.45 8.91
CA GLU A 55 0.69 -22.38 7.80
C GLU A 55 1.63 -23.60 7.90
N ARG A 56 2.91 -23.40 8.21
CA ARG A 56 3.89 -24.49 8.37
C ARG A 56 3.58 -25.35 9.58
N MET A 57 3.25 -24.71 10.69
CA MET A 57 2.84 -25.40 11.90
C MET A 57 1.61 -26.29 11.64
N ALA A 58 0.63 -25.79 10.90
CA ALA A 58 -0.55 -26.57 10.51
C ALA A 58 -0.16 -27.78 9.63
N GLN A 59 0.72 -27.58 8.64
CA GLN A 59 1.21 -28.67 7.78
C GLN A 59 1.95 -29.77 8.57
N SER A 60 2.65 -29.41 9.63
CA SER A 60 3.31 -30.36 10.54
C SER A 60 2.40 -30.93 11.63
N GLY A 61 1.13 -30.52 11.68
CA GLY A 61 0.16 -30.95 12.69
C GLY A 61 0.43 -30.41 14.10
N MET A 62 1.16 -29.30 14.20
CA MET A 62 1.46 -28.63 15.47
C MET A 62 0.24 -27.85 15.99
N GLN A 63 0.17 -27.66 17.29
CA GLN A 63 -0.92 -26.94 17.97
C GLN A 63 -0.36 -25.86 18.88
N ILE A 64 -1.11 -24.76 19.06
CA ILE A 64 -0.73 -23.72 20.01
C ILE A 64 -1.40 -24.03 21.34
N GLU A 65 -0.61 -24.38 22.35
CA GLU A 65 -1.06 -24.68 23.71
C GLU A 65 -1.38 -23.41 24.50
N GLN A 66 -0.57 -22.37 24.30
CA GLN A 66 -0.70 -21.11 25.00
C GLN A 66 0.00 -19.98 24.24
N ILE A 67 -0.52 -18.76 24.37
CA ILE A 67 0.16 -17.54 23.91
C ILE A 67 0.36 -16.62 25.12
N GLU A 68 1.56 -16.10 25.26
CA GLU A 68 1.89 -15.12 26.29
C GLU A 68 2.48 -13.85 25.68
N ILE A 69 2.15 -12.70 26.24
CA ILE A 69 2.87 -11.48 25.93
C ILE A 69 4.26 -11.50 26.60
N SER A 70 5.30 -11.16 25.84
CA SER A 70 6.70 -11.17 26.31
C SER A 70 7.41 -9.83 26.03
N SER A 71 6.64 -8.74 25.97
CA SER A 71 7.18 -7.38 25.90
C SER A 71 7.94 -7.02 27.19
N ARG A 72 8.93 -6.13 27.10
CA ARG A 72 9.71 -5.67 28.28
C ARG A 72 8.84 -5.18 29.43
N LYS A 73 7.74 -4.46 29.13
CA LYS A 73 6.78 -3.98 30.13
C LYS A 73 6.06 -5.18 30.80
N ALA A 74 5.49 -6.07 29.99
CA ALA A 74 4.80 -7.25 30.50
C ALA A 74 5.68 -8.16 31.37
N MET A 75 6.96 -8.33 31.01
CA MET A 75 7.91 -9.11 31.79
C MET A 75 8.30 -8.44 33.12
N ALA A 76 8.21 -7.12 33.22
CA ALA A 76 8.51 -6.36 34.44
C ALA A 76 7.32 -6.29 35.40
N ASP A 77 6.10 -6.27 34.87
CA ASP A 77 4.86 -6.10 35.65
C ASP A 77 4.49 -7.36 36.47
N GLY A 78 5.01 -8.55 36.12
CA GLY A 78 4.85 -9.80 36.89
C GLY A 78 3.41 -10.35 36.98
N GLY A 79 2.44 -9.72 36.31
CA GLY A 79 1.04 -10.15 36.25
C GLY A 79 0.77 -11.31 35.30
N ASP A 80 -0.51 -11.65 35.11
CA ASP A 80 -0.91 -12.65 34.11
C ASP A 80 -0.60 -12.14 32.71
N ARG A 81 0.18 -12.91 31.95
CA ARG A 81 0.64 -12.60 30.60
C ARG A 81 -0.10 -13.40 29.54
N ARG A 82 -1.01 -14.29 29.93
CA ARG A 82 -1.75 -15.15 29.00
C ARG A 82 -2.68 -14.33 28.12
N ILE A 83 -2.67 -14.64 26.84
CA ILE A 83 -3.59 -14.09 25.85
C ILE A 83 -4.60 -15.17 25.49
N THR A 84 -5.87 -14.81 25.33
CA THR A 84 -6.91 -15.72 24.86
C THR A 84 -7.60 -15.09 23.64
N PRO A 85 -7.20 -15.45 22.42
CA PRO A 85 -7.80 -14.88 21.22
C PRO A 85 -9.29 -15.21 21.15
N GLU A 86 -10.12 -14.19 21.01
CA GLU A 86 -11.57 -14.33 20.84
C GLU A 86 -11.88 -15.33 19.69
N GLY A 87 -12.70 -16.34 19.99
CA GLY A 87 -13.10 -17.38 19.05
C GLY A 87 -12.14 -18.57 18.91
N PHE A 88 -11.08 -18.64 19.71
CA PHE A 88 -10.10 -19.73 19.65
C PHE A 88 -9.78 -20.30 21.04
N ASP A 89 -10.23 -21.53 21.28
CA ASP A 89 -9.95 -22.26 22.52
C ASP A 89 -8.59 -22.97 22.45
N TYR A 90 -7.92 -23.06 23.60
CA TYR A 90 -6.69 -23.83 23.74
C TYR A 90 -6.95 -25.33 23.97
N PRO A 91 -6.15 -26.24 23.38
CA PRO A 91 -5.11 -25.97 22.38
C PRO A 91 -5.72 -25.56 21.04
N ILE A 92 -5.15 -24.53 20.41
CA ILE A 92 -5.60 -24.04 19.11
C ILE A 92 -5.08 -25.02 18.04
N ASN A 93 -5.98 -25.88 17.56
CA ASN A 93 -5.71 -26.74 16.42
C ASN A 93 -5.69 -25.90 15.14
N LEU A 94 -4.55 -25.88 14.46
CA LEU A 94 -4.33 -25.00 13.29
C LEU A 94 -4.94 -25.56 11.99
N ASN A 95 -5.41 -26.81 11.98
CA ASN A 95 -6.05 -27.39 10.80
C ASN A 95 -7.40 -26.73 10.51
N GLY A 96 -7.56 -26.20 9.28
CA GLY A 96 -8.80 -25.56 8.84
C GLY A 96 -9.04 -24.17 9.44
N VAL A 97 -8.07 -23.61 10.17
CA VAL A 97 -8.15 -22.27 10.74
C VAL A 97 -7.90 -21.20 9.69
N ASN A 98 -8.68 -20.11 9.73
CA ASN A 98 -8.36 -18.90 8.99
C ASN A 98 -7.25 -18.11 9.73
N PHE A 99 -6.01 -18.22 9.25
CA PHE A 99 -4.84 -17.60 9.92
C PHE A 99 -4.91 -16.07 10.00
N GLY A 100 -5.55 -15.42 9.02
CA GLY A 100 -5.77 -13.97 9.07
C GLY A 100 -6.68 -13.56 10.22
N GLN A 101 -7.77 -14.30 10.45
CA GLN A 101 -8.67 -14.07 11.59
C GLN A 101 -7.99 -14.35 12.93
N LEU A 102 -7.26 -15.46 13.03
CA LEU A 102 -6.48 -15.80 14.24
C LEU A 102 -5.46 -14.70 14.56
N ARG A 103 -4.70 -14.23 13.55
CA ARG A 103 -3.74 -13.12 13.70
C ARG A 103 -4.41 -11.83 14.18
N ILE A 104 -5.56 -11.46 13.60
CA ILE A 104 -6.28 -10.25 14.00
C ILE A 104 -6.75 -10.36 15.45
N SER A 105 -7.28 -11.52 15.85
CA SER A 105 -7.74 -11.80 17.21
C SER A 105 -6.59 -11.69 18.22
N ILE A 106 -5.46 -12.39 17.98
CA ILE A 106 -4.24 -12.26 18.81
C ILE A 106 -3.77 -10.80 18.90
N GLY A 107 -3.78 -10.08 17.77
CA GLY A 107 -3.34 -8.69 17.71
C GLY A 107 -4.18 -7.74 18.57
N ARG A 108 -5.50 -7.98 18.69
CA ARG A 108 -6.40 -7.20 19.56
C ARG A 108 -6.06 -7.39 21.03
N GLU A 109 -5.86 -8.65 21.46
CA GLU A 109 -5.45 -8.97 22.83
C GLU A 109 -4.08 -8.35 23.18
N LEU A 110 -3.11 -8.46 22.28
CA LEU A 110 -1.81 -7.81 22.44
C LEU A 110 -1.96 -6.29 22.58
N ALA A 111 -2.81 -5.65 21.79
CA ALA A 111 -3.05 -4.21 21.86
C ALA A 111 -3.68 -3.80 23.20
N GLY A 112 -4.63 -4.60 23.71
CA GLY A 112 -5.33 -4.36 24.98
C GLY A 112 -4.44 -4.51 26.22
N TYR A 113 -3.40 -5.33 26.16
CA TYR A 113 -2.54 -5.60 27.31
C TYR A 113 -1.85 -4.34 27.88
N GLY A 114 -2.09 -4.06 29.17
CA GLY A 114 -1.47 -2.98 29.94
C GLY A 114 -1.98 -1.58 29.60
N ARG A 115 -3.24 -1.50 29.12
CA ARG A 115 -4.00 -0.27 28.86
C ARG A 115 -4.77 0.15 30.11
N ASP A 116 -4.74 1.44 30.44
CA ASP A 116 -5.68 2.03 31.40
C ASP A 116 -7.08 2.14 30.76
N GLU A 117 -8.14 1.97 31.55
CA GLU A 117 -9.54 1.96 31.07
C GLU A 117 -9.92 3.24 30.28
N ASP A 118 -9.23 4.36 30.53
CA ASP A 118 -9.49 5.69 29.94
C ASP A 118 -8.60 6.09 28.75
N ALA A 119 -7.80 5.18 28.17
CA ALA A 119 -6.86 5.58 27.11
C ALA A 119 -7.53 5.75 25.72
N ASP A 120 -7.50 6.96 25.13
CA ASP A 120 -8.13 7.32 23.85
C ASP A 120 -7.44 6.80 22.56
N LYS A 121 -6.19 6.31 22.63
CA LYS A 121 -5.45 5.80 21.47
C LYS A 121 -5.39 4.27 21.45
N GLY A 122 -5.43 3.68 20.25
CA GLY A 122 -5.30 2.23 20.05
C GLY A 122 -3.93 1.70 20.46
N GLY A 123 -3.89 0.55 21.12
CA GLY A 123 -2.66 -0.11 21.55
C GLY A 123 -1.88 -0.80 20.41
N ASN A 124 -0.60 -1.10 20.63
CA ASN A 124 0.23 -1.80 19.64
C ASN A 124 -0.15 -3.29 19.54
N SER A 125 -0.63 -3.72 18.39
CA SER A 125 -1.02 -5.11 18.08
C SER A 125 0.12 -6.02 17.60
N THR A 126 1.36 -5.51 17.55
CA THR A 126 2.55 -6.22 17.06
C THR A 126 3.66 -6.29 18.12
N LYS A 127 3.25 -6.47 19.38
CA LYS A 127 4.15 -6.65 20.53
C LYS A 127 4.86 -8.00 20.46
N ARG A 128 5.94 -8.14 21.22
CA ARG A 128 6.67 -9.41 21.37
C ARG A 128 5.78 -10.41 22.12
N MET A 129 5.71 -11.64 21.63
CA MET A 129 4.92 -12.72 22.23
C MET A 129 5.67 -14.03 22.19
N THR A 130 5.27 -14.96 23.06
CA THR A 130 5.80 -16.32 23.13
C THR A 130 4.65 -17.29 22.90
N LEU A 131 4.80 -18.19 21.94
CA LEU A 131 3.84 -19.26 21.66
C LEU A 131 4.38 -20.56 22.25
N GLN A 132 3.61 -21.22 23.10
CA GLN A 132 3.88 -22.59 23.54
C GLN A 132 3.24 -23.56 22.56
N ILE A 133 4.06 -24.40 21.95
CA ILE A 133 3.66 -25.28 20.85
C ILE A 133 3.81 -26.72 21.29
N SER A 134 2.77 -27.51 21.05
CA SER A 134 2.86 -28.97 21.08
C SER A 134 2.98 -29.50 19.66
N TRP A 135 3.75 -30.58 19.51
CA TRP A 135 3.87 -31.31 18.26
C TRP A 135 3.49 -32.77 18.50
N PRO A 136 2.19 -33.13 18.45
CA PRO A 136 1.72 -34.45 18.85
C PRO A 136 2.37 -35.62 18.11
N SER A 137 2.72 -35.44 16.83
CA SER A 137 3.41 -36.44 16.03
C SER A 137 4.91 -36.54 16.31
N ASN A 138 5.52 -35.53 16.96
CA ASN A 138 6.92 -35.55 17.38
C ASN A 138 7.14 -34.76 18.71
N PRO A 139 6.69 -35.31 19.86
CA PRO A 139 6.66 -34.59 21.13
C PRO A 139 8.04 -34.35 21.75
N THR A 140 9.07 -35.06 21.28
CA THR A 140 10.47 -34.95 21.74
C THR A 140 11.37 -34.39 20.65
N ALA A 141 10.81 -33.63 19.70
CA ALA A 141 11.56 -33.06 18.58
C ALA A 141 12.76 -32.25 19.08
N THR A 142 13.92 -32.52 18.49
CA THR A 142 15.15 -31.77 18.72
C THR A 142 15.02 -30.35 18.14
N ALA A 143 15.88 -29.43 18.61
CA ALA A 143 15.92 -28.07 18.05
C ALA A 143 16.11 -28.07 16.53
N GLY A 144 16.95 -28.97 16.00
CA GLY A 144 17.15 -29.13 14.56
C GLY A 144 15.90 -29.60 13.82
N GLU A 145 15.18 -30.59 14.34
CA GLU A 145 13.93 -31.07 13.72
C GLU A 145 12.81 -30.02 13.75
N ILE A 146 12.75 -29.21 14.81
CA ILE A 146 11.81 -28.10 14.90
C ILE A 146 12.18 -27.01 13.90
N GLU A 147 13.47 -26.62 13.85
CA GLU A 147 13.95 -25.66 12.88
C GLU A 147 13.70 -26.16 11.46
N ASP A 148 14.02 -27.41 11.15
CA ASP A 148 13.76 -28.03 9.86
C ASP A 148 12.27 -28.04 9.53
N ALA A 149 11.37 -28.37 10.46
CA ALA A 149 9.92 -28.33 10.19
C ALA A 149 9.40 -26.92 9.95
N LEU A 150 9.89 -25.93 10.72
CA LEU A 150 9.50 -24.53 10.57
C LEU A 150 10.20 -23.85 9.39
N MET A 151 11.32 -24.40 8.90
CA MET A 151 12.14 -23.85 7.81
C MET A 151 12.08 -24.67 6.53
N ALA A 152 11.43 -25.85 6.55
CA ALA A 152 11.40 -26.82 5.47
C ALA A 152 11.05 -26.12 4.16
N THR A 153 12.06 -25.99 3.31
CA THR A 153 11.91 -25.70 1.90
C THR A 153 11.30 -26.92 1.23
N TYR A 154 10.06 -26.81 0.79
CA TYR A 154 9.36 -27.76 -0.07
C TYR A 154 9.20 -29.18 0.51
N GLY A 155 8.28 -29.34 1.47
CA GLY A 155 7.60 -30.63 1.65
C GLY A 155 6.67 -30.91 0.47
N GLU A 156 6.39 -32.19 0.17
CA GLU A 156 5.57 -32.59 -0.99
C GLU A 156 4.24 -31.80 -1.08
N PRO A 157 3.79 -31.44 -2.29
CA PRO A 157 2.74 -30.45 -2.46
C PRO A 157 1.39 -31.01 -2.00
N THR A 158 0.90 -30.55 -0.85
CA THR A 158 -0.57 -30.39 -0.72
C THR A 158 -1.04 -29.46 -1.83
N GLY A 159 -2.22 -29.70 -2.41
CA GLY A 159 -2.69 -29.10 -3.68
C GLY A 159 -2.71 -27.56 -3.82
N ASP A 160 -2.31 -26.81 -2.80
CA ASP A 160 -2.01 -25.37 -2.87
C ASP A 160 -0.56 -25.06 -3.28
N VAL A 161 0.42 -25.90 -2.97
CA VAL A 161 1.83 -25.72 -3.39
C VAL A 161 2.02 -26.05 -4.87
N GLU A 162 1.26 -27.01 -5.40
CA GLU A 162 1.19 -27.28 -6.84
C GLU A 162 0.66 -26.03 -7.59
N ARG A 163 -0.31 -25.31 -7.01
CA ARG A 163 -0.76 -24.00 -7.54
C ARG A 163 0.28 -22.89 -7.36
N ARG A 164 1.15 -22.98 -6.34
CA ARG A 164 2.25 -22.01 -6.13
C ARG A 164 3.40 -22.20 -7.11
N LEU A 165 3.74 -23.44 -7.48
CA LEU A 165 4.85 -23.79 -8.38
C LEU A 165 4.46 -23.90 -9.86
N LYS A 166 3.17 -24.10 -10.16
CA LYS A 166 2.67 -24.22 -11.54
C LYS A 166 3.20 -23.15 -12.49
N TYR A 167 3.29 -21.90 -12.02
CA TYR A 167 3.67 -20.76 -12.86
C TYR A 167 5.17 -20.42 -12.79
N GLU A 168 5.96 -21.11 -11.97
CA GLU A 168 7.41 -20.89 -11.84
C GLU A 168 8.18 -20.99 -13.18
N PRO A 169 7.86 -21.95 -14.08
CA PRO A 169 8.49 -22.01 -15.39
C PRO A 169 8.28 -20.77 -16.25
N LEU A 170 7.13 -20.08 -16.12
CA LEU A 170 6.88 -18.80 -16.79
C LEU A 170 7.79 -17.71 -16.24
N GLY A 171 8.00 -17.66 -14.92
CA GLY A 171 8.94 -16.74 -14.30
C GLY A 171 10.38 -16.98 -14.73
N THR A 172 10.78 -18.25 -14.84
CA THR A 172 12.11 -18.64 -15.35
C THR A 172 12.30 -18.21 -16.81
N TYR A 173 11.29 -18.40 -17.66
CA TYR A 173 11.31 -17.91 -19.03
C TYR A 173 11.47 -16.38 -19.11
N LEU A 174 10.63 -15.63 -18.38
CA LEU A 174 10.68 -14.16 -18.35
C LEU A 174 12.00 -13.64 -17.81
N ARG A 175 12.64 -14.35 -16.87
CA ARG A 175 13.98 -14.04 -16.39
C ARG A 175 15.05 -14.22 -17.46
N ALA A 176 14.92 -15.21 -18.33
CA ALA A 176 15.92 -15.54 -19.33
C ALA A 176 15.96 -14.54 -20.52
N ILE A 177 14.85 -13.86 -20.80
CA ILE A 177 14.72 -12.89 -21.89
C ILE A 177 15.16 -11.45 -21.50
N LEU A 178 16.29 -11.33 -20.80
CA LEU A 178 16.79 -10.07 -20.17
C LEU A 178 16.92 -8.86 -21.11
N HIS A 179 16.95 -9.06 -22.43
CA HIS A 179 17.19 -8.00 -23.42
C HIS A 179 15.92 -7.49 -24.11
N GLU A 180 14.75 -8.05 -23.81
CA GLU A 180 13.48 -7.61 -24.40
C GLU A 180 12.70 -6.76 -23.40
N ASP A 181 12.33 -5.54 -23.83
CA ASP A 181 11.47 -4.63 -23.06
C ASP A 181 9.98 -5.02 -23.15
N GLU A 182 9.62 -5.84 -24.15
CA GLU A 182 8.26 -6.34 -24.38
C GLU A 182 8.29 -7.70 -25.07
N VAL A 183 7.49 -8.65 -24.58
CA VAL A 183 7.25 -9.94 -25.22
C VAL A 183 5.75 -10.26 -25.24
N VAL A 184 5.24 -10.79 -26.35
CA VAL A 184 3.89 -11.35 -26.44
C VAL A 184 4.00 -12.86 -26.47
N LEU A 185 3.51 -13.52 -25.42
CA LEU A 185 3.50 -14.98 -25.33
C LEU A 185 2.11 -15.53 -25.68
N PRO A 186 1.97 -16.27 -26.80
CA PRO A 186 0.74 -16.97 -27.10
C PRO A 186 0.34 -17.92 -25.97
N PHE A 187 -0.96 -18.11 -25.76
CA PHE A 187 -1.42 -19.03 -24.71
C PHE A 187 -0.88 -20.46 -24.88
N THR A 188 -0.69 -20.90 -26.13
CA THR A 188 -0.08 -22.20 -26.43
C THR A 188 1.34 -22.31 -25.91
N GLU A 189 2.12 -21.23 -25.95
CA GLU A 189 3.49 -21.20 -25.40
C GLU A 189 3.48 -21.13 -23.88
N ILE A 190 2.56 -20.36 -23.30
CA ILE A 190 2.39 -20.33 -21.84
C ILE A 190 1.97 -21.73 -21.34
N GLU A 191 1.04 -22.41 -22.00
CA GLU A 191 0.59 -23.75 -21.63
C GLU A 191 1.69 -24.81 -21.76
N LYS A 192 2.63 -24.65 -22.70
CA LYS A 192 3.84 -25.50 -22.76
C LYS A 192 4.74 -25.31 -21.53
N LEU A 193 4.79 -24.10 -20.97
CA LEU A 193 5.60 -23.78 -19.80
C LEU A 193 4.94 -24.24 -18.49
N VAL A 194 3.65 -23.94 -18.31
CA VAL A 194 2.96 -24.07 -17.01
C VAL A 194 1.89 -25.17 -16.98
N GLY A 195 1.76 -25.94 -18.07
CA GLY A 195 0.64 -26.85 -18.29
C GLY A 195 -0.67 -26.12 -18.60
N HIS A 196 -1.77 -26.86 -18.65
CA HIS A 196 -3.07 -26.33 -19.06
C HIS A 196 -3.52 -25.11 -18.24
N LEU A 197 -3.92 -24.04 -18.92
CA LEU A 197 -4.43 -22.84 -18.28
C LEU A 197 -5.94 -22.94 -18.03
N PRO A 198 -6.43 -22.50 -16.85
CA PRO A 198 -7.87 -22.50 -16.58
C PRO A 198 -8.61 -21.51 -17.49
N GLN A 199 -9.93 -21.69 -17.66
CA GLN A 199 -10.80 -20.79 -18.43
C GLN A 199 -10.62 -19.31 -18.04
N SER A 200 -10.39 -19.04 -16.75
CA SER A 200 -10.16 -17.70 -16.21
C SER A 200 -8.93 -17.01 -16.81
N ALA A 201 -7.97 -17.74 -17.39
CA ALA A 201 -6.82 -17.16 -18.08
C ALA A 201 -7.20 -16.34 -19.32
N ARG A 202 -8.45 -16.47 -19.79
CA ARG A 202 -9.04 -15.65 -20.87
C ARG A 202 -9.69 -14.35 -20.35
N SER A 203 -9.21 -13.83 -19.23
CA SER A 203 -9.71 -12.61 -18.59
C SER A 203 -8.56 -11.74 -18.10
N SER A 204 -8.73 -10.40 -18.12
CA SER A 204 -7.74 -9.43 -17.64
C SER A 204 -7.40 -9.65 -16.16
N GLN A 205 -8.40 -9.98 -15.34
CA GLN A 205 -8.26 -10.22 -13.90
C GLN A 205 -7.26 -11.33 -13.55
N PHE A 206 -7.12 -12.32 -14.43
CA PHE A 206 -6.15 -13.41 -14.24
C PHE A 206 -4.70 -12.92 -14.42
N TRP A 207 -4.47 -11.93 -15.27
CA TRP A 207 -3.15 -11.36 -15.55
C TRP A 207 -2.89 -10.03 -14.83
N ALA A 208 -3.75 -9.66 -13.88
CA ALA A 208 -3.64 -8.41 -13.15
C ALA A 208 -2.31 -8.27 -12.40
N ASN A 209 -1.84 -7.01 -12.28
CA ASN A 209 -0.52 -6.67 -11.73
C ASN A 209 -0.55 -6.28 -10.24
N ALA A 210 -1.68 -6.44 -9.55
CA ALA A 210 -1.79 -6.16 -8.12
C ALA A 210 -1.11 -7.25 -7.28
N ARG A 211 -0.44 -6.84 -6.19
CA ARG A 211 0.24 -7.73 -5.24
C ARG A 211 -0.71 -8.22 -4.12
N ASP A 212 -1.93 -8.60 -4.47
CA ASP A 212 -2.95 -9.14 -3.56
C ASP A 212 -3.11 -10.69 -3.69
N HIS A 213 -4.23 -11.25 -3.21
CA HIS A 213 -4.56 -12.66 -2.88
C HIS A 213 -4.14 -13.81 -3.86
N HIS A 214 -3.44 -13.55 -4.97
CA HIS A 214 -2.91 -14.54 -5.92
C HIS A 214 -1.40 -14.37 -6.20
N ILE A 215 -0.63 -14.26 -5.12
CA ILE A 215 0.81 -13.91 -5.13
C ILE A 215 1.63 -14.86 -6.01
N SER A 216 1.34 -16.17 -6.03
CA SER A 216 2.22 -17.17 -6.67
C SER A 216 2.36 -17.06 -8.18
N ARG A 217 1.26 -16.77 -8.90
CA ARG A 217 1.27 -16.57 -10.35
C ARG A 217 1.81 -15.18 -10.69
N ARG A 218 1.35 -14.15 -9.97
CA ARG A 218 1.67 -12.75 -10.30
C ARG A 218 3.13 -12.40 -10.01
N ALA A 219 3.71 -13.00 -8.98
CA ALA A 219 5.15 -12.90 -8.69
C ALA A 219 6.03 -13.25 -9.90
N GLN A 220 5.57 -14.16 -10.77
CA GLN A 220 6.37 -14.66 -11.89
C GLN A 220 6.72 -13.59 -12.92
N TRP A 221 5.86 -12.59 -13.13
CA TRP A 221 6.22 -11.44 -13.98
C TRP A 221 6.67 -10.25 -13.14
N LEU A 222 5.98 -9.96 -12.02
CA LEU A 222 6.28 -8.77 -11.21
C LEU A 222 7.69 -8.79 -10.62
N ASP A 223 8.15 -9.93 -10.10
CA ASP A 223 9.48 -10.03 -9.50
C ASP A 223 10.60 -10.08 -10.55
N ASN A 224 10.26 -10.39 -11.81
CA ASN A 224 11.17 -10.28 -12.96
C ASN A 224 11.11 -8.89 -13.64
N GLY A 225 10.35 -7.94 -13.06
CA GLY A 225 10.25 -6.57 -13.54
C GLY A 225 9.30 -6.38 -14.73
N PHE A 226 8.43 -7.34 -14.99
CA PHE A 226 7.40 -7.26 -16.03
C PHE A 226 6.03 -6.93 -15.44
N SER A 227 5.19 -6.24 -16.21
CA SER A 227 3.75 -6.15 -16.03
C SER A 227 3.06 -6.94 -17.13
N ALA A 228 2.06 -7.75 -16.78
CA ALA A 228 1.30 -8.56 -17.73
C ALA A 228 0.04 -7.83 -18.20
N TYR A 229 -0.29 -7.96 -19.48
CA TYR A 229 -1.45 -7.34 -20.10
C TYR A 229 -2.12 -8.33 -21.05
N TYR A 230 -3.42 -8.49 -20.88
CA TYR A 230 -4.25 -9.34 -21.72
C TYR A 230 -5.34 -8.51 -22.39
N ASP A 231 -5.53 -8.71 -23.68
CA ASP A 231 -6.71 -8.26 -24.42
C ASP A 231 -7.25 -9.41 -25.28
N SER A 232 -8.56 -9.41 -25.47
CA SER A 232 -9.30 -10.39 -26.28
C SER A 232 -8.85 -10.47 -27.76
N SER A 233 -8.20 -9.42 -28.27
CA SER A 233 -7.62 -9.40 -29.63
C SER A 233 -6.26 -10.10 -29.74
N LEU A 234 -5.58 -10.36 -28.62
CA LEU A 234 -4.26 -11.00 -28.61
C LEU A 234 -4.38 -12.53 -28.52
N PRO A 235 -3.55 -13.30 -29.25
CA PRO A 235 -3.51 -14.76 -29.13
C PRO A 235 -2.82 -15.23 -27.83
N GLY A 236 -2.59 -14.32 -26.86
CA GLY A 236 -1.66 -14.50 -25.75
C GLY A 236 -1.67 -13.35 -24.74
N VAL A 237 -0.61 -13.29 -23.96
CA VAL A 237 -0.39 -12.27 -22.92
C VAL A 237 0.85 -11.47 -23.27
N ARG A 238 0.75 -10.15 -23.15
CA ARG A 238 1.85 -9.22 -23.37
C ARG A 238 2.51 -8.88 -22.05
N PHE A 239 3.80 -9.19 -21.90
CA PHE A 239 4.61 -8.84 -20.74
C PHE A 239 5.52 -7.68 -21.10
N VAL A 240 5.43 -6.58 -20.36
CA VAL A 240 6.18 -5.34 -20.60
C VAL A 240 7.05 -5.02 -19.40
N ARG A 241 8.34 -4.78 -19.62
CA ARG A 241 9.23 -4.21 -18.61
C ARG A 241 9.10 -2.69 -18.69
N PRO A 242 8.45 -2.02 -17.73
CA PRO A 242 8.45 -0.56 -17.75
C PRO A 242 9.88 -0.09 -17.60
N THR A 243 10.35 0.75 -18.53
CA THR A 243 11.60 1.46 -18.33
C THR A 243 11.48 2.27 -17.04
N ALA A 244 12.58 2.47 -16.30
CA ALA A 244 12.55 3.30 -15.09
C ALA A 244 11.98 4.72 -15.34
N ALA A 245 12.04 5.17 -16.59
CA ALA A 245 11.47 6.42 -17.09
C ALA A 245 9.93 6.42 -17.24
N GLU A 246 9.27 5.27 -17.17
CA GLU A 246 7.82 5.13 -17.41
C GLU A 246 7.09 4.34 -16.32
N ALA A 247 7.79 4.01 -15.22
CA ALA A 247 7.16 3.37 -14.07
C ALA A 247 6.11 4.29 -13.43
N PRO A 248 5.01 3.76 -12.88
CA PRO A 248 4.08 4.51 -12.04
C PRO A 248 4.81 5.14 -10.83
N THR A 249 4.30 6.27 -10.34
CA THR A 249 4.85 6.97 -9.18
C THR A 249 3.76 7.71 -8.42
N TYR A 250 3.95 7.86 -7.10
CA TYR A 250 3.11 8.69 -6.23
C TYR A 250 3.54 10.16 -6.22
N ASP A 251 4.75 10.45 -6.70
CA ASP A 251 5.30 11.79 -6.80
C ASP A 251 4.77 12.47 -8.08
N GLU A 252 3.97 13.52 -7.90
CA GLU A 252 3.30 14.25 -8.98
C GLU A 252 4.30 14.93 -9.94
N GLU A 253 5.43 15.42 -9.44
CA GLU A 253 6.43 16.11 -10.26
C GLU A 253 7.17 15.11 -11.15
N GLU A 254 7.55 13.98 -10.55
CA GLU A 254 8.14 12.88 -11.30
C GLU A 254 7.14 12.26 -12.29
N LEU A 255 5.85 12.15 -11.91
CA LEU A 255 4.78 11.71 -12.82
C LEU A 255 4.70 12.60 -14.06
N GLU A 256 4.64 13.92 -13.86
CA GLU A 256 4.56 14.90 -14.94
C GLU A 256 5.80 14.85 -15.86
N LYS A 257 6.99 14.66 -15.28
CA LYS A 257 8.23 14.49 -16.04
C LYS A 257 8.21 13.23 -16.90
N ARG A 258 7.78 12.09 -16.34
CA ARG A 258 7.65 10.81 -17.06
C ARG A 258 6.57 10.89 -18.14
N ALA A 259 5.45 11.55 -17.85
CA ALA A 259 4.36 11.79 -18.79
C ALA A 259 4.83 12.59 -20.01
N LYS A 260 5.63 13.66 -19.83
CA LYS A 260 6.21 14.42 -20.94
C LYS A 260 7.13 13.58 -21.82
N GLN A 261 7.93 12.70 -21.23
CA GLN A 261 8.79 11.78 -21.98
C GLN A 261 7.96 10.79 -22.80
N ALA A 262 6.92 10.21 -22.19
CA ALA A 262 6.00 9.31 -22.87
C ALA A 262 5.22 10.02 -23.99
N GLU A 263 4.76 11.25 -23.78
CA GLU A 263 4.08 12.06 -24.80
C GLU A 263 4.99 12.30 -26.03
N ALA A 264 6.27 12.62 -25.79
CA ALA A 264 7.24 12.80 -26.87
C ALA A 264 7.47 11.49 -27.66
N ARG A 265 7.42 10.33 -27.00
CA ARG A 265 7.47 9.02 -27.65
C ARG A 265 6.23 8.78 -28.49
N PHE A 266 5.03 8.95 -27.92
CA PHE A 266 3.76 8.74 -28.64
C PHE A 266 3.65 9.62 -29.88
N LYS A 267 4.11 10.87 -29.81
CA LYS A 267 4.17 11.78 -30.96
C LYS A 267 5.10 11.26 -32.08
N LYS A 268 6.20 10.58 -31.73
CA LYS A 268 7.13 9.97 -32.71
C LYS A 268 6.59 8.69 -33.33
N SER A 269 5.89 7.86 -32.57
CA SER A 269 5.38 6.55 -33.00
C SER A 269 4.04 6.61 -33.75
N GLY A 270 3.34 7.76 -33.73
CA GLY A 270 2.11 7.98 -34.49
C GLY A 270 0.94 7.07 -34.09
N LYS A 271 0.00 6.81 -35.01
CA LYS A 271 -1.20 5.97 -34.78
C LYS A 271 -0.91 4.47 -34.57
N SER A 272 0.35 4.05 -34.61
CA SER A 272 0.75 2.64 -34.57
C SER A 272 0.87 2.09 -33.13
N THR A 273 0.82 2.94 -32.10
CA THR A 273 0.87 2.49 -30.71
C THR A 273 -0.53 2.21 -30.18
N PRO A 274 -0.84 0.98 -29.72
CA PRO A 274 -2.09 0.70 -29.04
C PRO A 274 -2.19 1.51 -27.74
N PRO A 275 -3.40 1.82 -27.25
CA PRO A 275 -3.59 2.46 -25.95
C PRO A 275 -2.88 1.67 -24.84
N PRO A 276 -2.29 2.36 -23.83
CA PRO A 276 -1.78 1.67 -22.67
C PRO A 276 -2.93 1.00 -21.93
N SER A 277 -2.70 -0.23 -21.51
CA SER A 277 -3.66 -1.08 -20.79
C SER A 277 -3.95 -0.58 -19.36
N GLY A 278 -3.08 0.23 -18.77
CA GLY A 278 -3.28 0.85 -17.46
C GLY A 278 -3.21 -0.14 -16.29
N ASN A 279 -3.75 0.26 -15.14
CA ASN A 279 -3.87 -0.56 -13.94
C ASN A 279 -5.33 -0.54 -13.44
N GLU A 280 -5.98 -1.70 -13.39
CA GLU A 280 -7.36 -1.86 -12.91
C GLU A 280 -7.51 -1.60 -11.40
N ASP A 281 -6.44 -1.83 -10.62
CA ASP A 281 -6.41 -1.60 -9.17
C ASP A 281 -5.13 -0.83 -8.76
N PRO A 282 -5.15 0.51 -8.85
CA PRO A 282 -3.99 1.34 -8.50
C PRO A 282 -3.73 1.34 -7.00
N ASP A 283 -2.48 1.07 -6.62
CA ASP A 283 -2.02 1.17 -5.24
C ASP A 283 -2.23 2.60 -4.69
N ARG A 284 -2.53 2.69 -3.39
CA ARG A 284 -2.79 3.96 -2.70
C ARG A 284 -1.73 4.21 -1.64
N ALA A 285 -1.18 5.43 -1.62
CA ALA A 285 -0.29 5.90 -0.58
C ALA A 285 -0.95 7.00 0.26
N PRO A 286 -0.80 6.99 1.61
CA PRO A 286 -1.27 8.09 2.44
C PRO A 286 -0.45 9.36 2.15
N ARG A 287 -1.14 10.51 2.00
CA ARG A 287 -0.51 11.82 1.78
C ARG A 287 -0.89 12.76 2.92
N VAL A 288 0.10 13.26 3.66
CA VAL A 288 -0.11 14.31 4.68
C VAL A 288 -0.14 15.66 3.97
N GLN A 289 -1.23 16.40 4.10
CA GLN A 289 -1.36 17.76 3.58
C GLN A 289 -1.60 18.72 4.75
N THR A 290 -0.93 19.87 4.72
CA THR A 290 -1.21 20.96 5.64
C THR A 290 -2.49 21.68 5.21
N ALA A 291 -3.41 21.88 6.15
CA ALA A 291 -4.64 22.63 5.94
C ALA A 291 -4.62 23.90 6.80
N PHE A 292 -5.21 24.98 6.28
CA PHE A 292 -5.41 26.22 7.02
C PHE A 292 -6.85 26.28 7.51
N GLU A 293 -7.05 26.68 8.76
CA GLU A 293 -8.36 27.06 9.28
C GLU A 293 -8.78 28.37 8.59
N ARG A 294 -9.92 28.34 7.91
CA ARG A 294 -10.43 29.48 7.13
C ARG A 294 -11.71 30.01 7.75
N ASP A 295 -11.84 31.33 7.82
CA ASP A 295 -13.04 32.02 8.30
C ASP A 295 -14.17 31.88 7.25
N PRO A 296 -15.26 31.16 7.57
CA PRO A 296 -16.39 31.00 6.65
C PRO A 296 -17.07 32.33 6.29
N LYS A 297 -16.97 33.37 7.13
CA LYS A 297 -17.54 34.69 6.86
C LYS A 297 -16.82 35.40 5.72
N VAL A 298 -15.50 35.28 5.64
CA VAL A 298 -14.70 35.82 4.52
C VAL A 298 -15.13 35.14 3.22
N VAL A 299 -15.25 33.81 3.23
CA VAL A 299 -15.67 33.03 2.05
C VAL A 299 -17.07 33.42 1.61
N ALA A 300 -18.03 33.47 2.53
CA ALA A 300 -19.42 33.81 2.24
C ALA A 300 -19.55 35.24 1.69
N TRP A 301 -18.88 36.21 2.32
CA TRP A 301 -18.94 37.60 1.90
C TRP A 301 -18.34 37.81 0.52
N VAL A 302 -17.16 37.23 0.23
CA VAL A 302 -16.50 37.36 -1.08
C VAL A 302 -17.36 36.74 -2.19
N ARG A 303 -17.98 35.58 -1.95
CA ARG A 303 -18.92 34.98 -2.91
C ARG A 303 -20.17 35.82 -3.14
N ALA A 304 -20.73 36.41 -2.08
CA ALA A 304 -21.90 37.27 -2.19
C ALA A 304 -21.59 38.55 -2.98
N GLN A 305 -20.40 39.14 -2.79
CA GLN A 305 -19.99 40.33 -3.54
C GLN A 305 -19.72 40.06 -5.03
N ALA A 306 -19.26 38.85 -5.34
CA ALA A 306 -18.96 38.47 -6.71
C ALA A 306 -20.23 38.29 -7.57
N ASP A 307 -21.40 38.13 -6.94
CA ASP A 307 -22.71 38.02 -7.58
C ASP A 307 -22.69 37.14 -8.85
N ARG A 308 -22.28 35.88 -8.66
CA ARG A 308 -22.19 34.85 -9.71
C ARG A 308 -21.10 35.08 -10.76
N GLU A 309 -20.43 36.23 -10.80
CA GLU A 309 -19.35 36.52 -11.74
C GLU A 309 -17.96 36.29 -11.15
N CYS A 310 -17.03 35.81 -11.97
CA CYS A 310 -15.63 35.74 -11.60
C CYS A 310 -15.02 37.15 -11.50
N GLU A 311 -14.51 37.52 -10.32
CA GLU A 311 -13.85 38.83 -10.12
C GLU A 311 -12.54 38.98 -10.92
N CYS A 312 -11.99 37.86 -11.43
CA CYS A 312 -10.78 37.85 -12.24
C CYS A 312 -11.02 38.05 -13.75
N CYS A 313 -11.98 37.37 -14.37
CA CYS A 313 -12.23 37.47 -15.82
C CYS A 313 -13.56 38.14 -16.19
N ARG A 314 -14.40 38.48 -15.20
CA ARG A 314 -15.74 39.08 -15.39
C ARG A 314 -16.69 38.22 -16.23
N GLN A 315 -16.43 36.91 -16.27
CA GLN A 315 -17.37 35.95 -16.86
C GLN A 315 -18.22 35.37 -15.76
N GLU A 316 -19.46 34.99 -16.09
CA GLU A 316 -20.33 34.23 -15.19
C GLU A 316 -19.66 32.93 -14.73
N ALA A 317 -20.11 32.41 -13.60
CA ALA A 317 -19.67 31.12 -13.10
C ALA A 317 -19.87 30.02 -14.17
N PRO A 318 -18.90 29.12 -14.36
CA PRO A 318 -18.92 28.17 -15.47
C PRO A 318 -20.06 27.15 -15.37
N PHE A 319 -20.59 26.93 -14.17
CA PHE A 319 -21.71 26.03 -13.90
C PHE A 319 -22.31 26.35 -12.52
N GLU A 320 -23.49 25.80 -12.25
CA GLU A 320 -24.14 25.81 -10.94
C GLU A 320 -23.93 24.47 -10.23
N LYS A 321 -23.88 24.51 -8.90
CA LYS A 321 -23.86 23.29 -8.06
C LYS A 321 -25.26 22.68 -8.01
N GLU A 322 -25.36 21.49 -7.43
CA GLU A 322 -26.64 20.80 -7.20
C GLU A 322 -27.65 21.62 -6.40
N ASP A 323 -27.18 22.52 -5.52
CA ASP A 323 -28.01 23.44 -4.73
C ASP A 323 -28.43 24.72 -5.49
N GLY A 324 -28.10 24.82 -6.78
CA GLY A 324 -28.37 25.98 -7.65
C GLY A 324 -27.41 27.16 -7.45
N THR A 325 -26.43 27.07 -6.55
CA THR A 325 -25.47 28.16 -6.33
C THR A 325 -24.37 28.17 -7.42
N PRO A 326 -23.90 29.35 -7.86
CA PRO A 326 -22.81 29.46 -8.85
C PRO A 326 -21.51 28.84 -8.31
N TYR A 327 -20.78 28.11 -9.17
CA TYR A 327 -19.48 27.57 -8.80
C TYR A 327 -18.35 28.60 -8.95
N LEU A 328 -17.99 29.24 -7.83
CA LEU A 328 -16.79 30.08 -7.71
C LEU A 328 -15.93 29.65 -6.51
N GLU A 329 -14.62 29.71 -6.69
CA GLU A 329 -13.60 29.37 -5.72
C GLU A 329 -13.03 30.65 -5.09
N VAL A 330 -12.94 30.69 -3.77
CA VAL A 330 -12.33 31.82 -3.06
C VAL A 330 -10.82 31.63 -3.00
N HIS A 331 -10.11 32.53 -3.67
CA HIS A 331 -8.66 32.56 -3.78
C HIS A 331 -8.07 33.71 -2.98
N HIS A 332 -7.08 33.43 -2.13
CA HIS A 332 -6.29 34.47 -1.49
C HIS A 332 -5.17 34.93 -2.42
N LEU A 333 -5.19 36.20 -2.83
CA LEU A 333 -4.17 36.78 -3.71
C LEU A 333 -2.78 36.52 -3.15
N ARG A 334 -2.53 36.85 -1.87
CA ARG A 334 -1.41 36.26 -1.10
C ARG A 334 -1.85 34.92 -0.54
N PRO A 335 -1.30 33.79 -1.04
CA PRO A 335 -1.66 32.49 -0.52
C PRO A 335 -1.39 32.41 0.98
N LEU A 336 -2.27 31.71 1.70
CA LEU A 336 -2.11 31.49 3.15
C LEU A 336 -0.78 30.79 3.47
N ALA A 337 -0.35 29.86 2.62
CA ALA A 337 0.94 29.19 2.71
C ALA A 337 2.15 30.12 2.58
N GLU A 338 1.97 31.31 2.00
CA GLU A 338 3.00 32.34 1.90
C GLU A 338 2.81 33.45 2.96
N GLY A 339 1.99 33.20 3.99
CA GLY A 339 1.71 34.13 5.09
C GLY A 339 0.67 35.21 4.78
N GLY A 340 -0.17 35.02 3.76
CA GLY A 340 -1.29 35.91 3.47
C GLY A 340 -2.37 35.84 4.55
N PRO A 341 -3.04 36.96 4.88
CA PRO A 341 -4.11 36.94 5.86
C PRO A 341 -5.41 36.38 5.26
N ASP A 342 -6.19 35.69 6.08
CA ASP A 342 -7.55 35.29 5.71
C ASP A 342 -8.53 36.45 5.93
N LYS A 343 -8.55 37.36 4.97
CA LYS A 343 -9.35 38.59 5.01
C LYS A 343 -9.97 38.89 3.66
N VAL A 344 -11.08 39.62 3.65
CA VAL A 344 -11.75 40.03 2.42
C VAL A 344 -10.81 40.85 1.53
N GLU A 345 -9.93 41.69 2.08
CA GLU A 345 -8.98 42.49 1.30
C GLU A 345 -7.86 41.68 0.63
N ASN A 346 -7.74 40.39 0.97
CA ASN A 346 -6.77 39.47 0.36
C ASN A 346 -7.47 38.41 -0.51
N ALA A 347 -8.80 38.39 -0.60
CA ALA A 347 -9.53 37.26 -1.18
C ALA A 347 -10.41 37.68 -2.35
N ILE A 348 -10.52 36.85 -3.38
CA ILE A 348 -11.44 37.05 -4.51
C ILE A 348 -12.22 35.77 -4.80
N ALA A 349 -13.42 35.89 -5.35
CA ALA A 349 -14.14 34.79 -5.96
C ALA A 349 -13.73 34.68 -7.44
N CYS A 350 -13.28 33.50 -7.85
CA CYS A 350 -12.83 33.27 -9.21
C CYS A 350 -13.29 31.91 -9.75
N CYS A 351 -13.43 31.82 -11.07
CA CYS A 351 -13.71 30.55 -11.73
C CYS A 351 -12.48 29.62 -11.64
N PRO A 352 -12.64 28.29 -11.83
CA PRO A 352 -11.55 27.32 -11.72
C PRO A 352 -10.33 27.66 -12.60
N ASN A 353 -10.58 28.17 -13.81
CA ASN A 353 -9.54 28.55 -14.76
C ASN A 353 -8.70 29.74 -14.25
N CYS A 354 -9.37 30.79 -13.77
CA CYS A 354 -8.69 31.95 -13.17
C CYS A 354 -7.99 31.57 -11.87
N HIS A 355 -8.58 30.71 -11.05
CA HIS A 355 -7.97 30.22 -9.82
C HIS A 355 -6.65 29.51 -10.10
N ARG A 356 -6.64 28.57 -11.06
CA ARG A 356 -5.42 27.85 -11.47
C ARG A 356 -4.40 28.79 -12.13
N ARG A 357 -4.84 29.75 -12.95
CA ARG A 357 -3.95 30.76 -13.55
C ARG A 357 -3.25 31.63 -12.49
N LEU A 358 -3.92 31.97 -11.39
CA LEU A 358 -3.31 32.71 -10.28
C LEU A 358 -2.29 31.89 -9.50
N HIS A 359 -2.47 30.56 -9.41
CA HIS A 359 -1.48 29.67 -8.79
C HIS A 359 -0.27 29.40 -9.70
N GLN A 360 -0.52 29.00 -10.95
CA GLN A 360 0.46 28.34 -11.81
C GLN A 360 0.68 29.05 -13.16
N GLY A 361 -0.16 30.02 -13.51
CA GLY A 361 -0.13 30.68 -14.81
C GLY A 361 1.12 31.52 -15.02
N ARG A 362 1.64 31.52 -16.25
CA ARG A 362 2.61 32.53 -16.69
C ARG A 362 1.98 33.91 -16.54
N GLY A 363 2.69 34.84 -15.90
CA GLY A 363 2.18 36.19 -15.65
C GLY A 363 1.30 36.33 -14.41
N ARG A 364 1.33 35.36 -13.47
CA ARG A 364 0.48 35.38 -12.27
C ARG A 364 0.69 36.59 -11.36
N LEU A 365 1.92 37.13 -11.31
CA LEU A 365 2.25 38.28 -10.46
C LEU A 365 1.67 39.57 -11.06
N GLU A 366 1.77 39.72 -12.37
CA GLU A 366 1.19 40.82 -13.13
C GLU A 366 -0.34 40.79 -13.05
N LEU A 367 -0.95 39.61 -13.22
CA LEU A 367 -2.40 39.43 -13.06
C LEU A 367 -2.85 39.79 -11.65
N ARG A 368 -2.09 39.40 -10.63
CA ARG A 368 -2.40 39.77 -9.24
C ARG A 368 -2.35 41.27 -9.01
N GLN A 369 -1.34 41.96 -9.54
CA GLN A 369 -1.23 43.42 -9.44
C GLN A 369 -2.36 44.12 -10.21
N GLU A 370 -2.74 43.59 -11.38
CA GLU A 370 -3.92 44.07 -12.11
C GLU A 370 -5.18 43.96 -11.24
N LEU A 371 -5.40 42.83 -10.58
CA LEU A 371 -6.57 42.62 -9.71
C LEU A 371 -6.59 43.58 -8.52
N ILE A 372 -5.44 43.81 -7.88
CA ILE A 372 -5.29 44.78 -6.79
C ILE A 372 -5.64 46.19 -7.28
N SER A 373 -5.18 46.57 -8.48
CA SER A 373 -5.49 47.89 -9.06
C SER A 373 -6.97 48.05 -9.45
N ARG A 374 -7.63 46.96 -9.84
CA ARG A 374 -8.98 46.97 -10.41
C ARG A 374 -10.08 46.84 -9.37
N ILE A 375 -9.82 46.14 -8.27
CA ILE A 375 -10.82 45.81 -7.25
C ILE A 375 -10.50 46.63 -5.98
N PRO A 376 -11.27 47.70 -5.68
CA PRO A 376 -10.89 48.70 -4.67
C PRO A 376 -10.67 48.16 -3.26
N ARG A 377 -11.32 47.04 -2.90
CA ARG A 377 -11.18 46.41 -1.59
C ARG A 377 -9.87 45.64 -1.40
N LEU A 378 -9.11 45.37 -2.48
CA LEU A 378 -7.93 44.53 -2.39
C LEU A 378 -6.70 45.32 -1.96
N VAL A 379 -5.89 44.71 -1.11
CA VAL A 379 -4.67 45.31 -0.57
C VAL A 379 -3.46 44.46 -0.96
N ASP A 380 -2.39 45.10 -1.42
CA ASP A 380 -1.11 44.42 -1.63
C ASP A 380 -0.43 44.16 -0.28
N TYR A 381 -0.64 42.95 0.24
CA TYR A 381 0.02 42.54 1.48
C TYR A 381 1.50 42.26 1.21
N PRO A 382 2.43 42.96 1.89
CA PRO A 382 3.85 42.73 1.71
C PRO A 382 4.21 41.30 2.12
N ALA A 383 5.25 40.76 1.50
CA ALA A 383 5.80 39.48 1.91
C ALA A 383 6.23 39.58 3.39
N ARG A 384 5.65 38.75 4.25
CA ARG A 384 6.26 38.49 5.55
C ARG A 384 7.51 37.66 5.26
N LEU A 385 8.68 38.20 5.62
CA LEU A 385 9.90 37.39 5.67
C LEU A 385 9.66 36.22 6.63
N PRO A 386 10.11 35.01 6.27
CA PRO A 386 9.85 33.80 7.03
C PRO A 386 10.35 33.87 8.48
#